data_AF-A0A2U0S2T0-F1
#
_entry.id   AF-A0A2U0S2T0-F1
#
_cell.length_a   1.000
_cell.length_b   1.000
_cell.length_c   1.000
_cell.angle_alpha   90.00
_cell.angle_beta   90.00
_cell.angle_gamma   90.00
#
_symmetry.space_group_name_H-M   'P 1'
#
loop_
_entity.id
_entity.type
_entity.pdbx_description
1 polymer ?
#
loop_
_entity_poly.entity_id
_entity_poly.type
_entity_poly.pdbx_seq_one_letter_code
_entity_poly.pdbx_strand_id
1 'polypeptide(L)'
;MQITLVKLGFTETDTQVYSFLATEGPHNAGEMAEVLNLHRQKLYRSLKKLQNKGIVNASFDYPVKFSAVVFDRVLDLLITVKMEQQQALQESKQELLSTWRSITKKDGWKS
;
A
#
# COMPACT_ATOMS: atom_id res chain seq x y z
N MET A 1 -15.47 -4.77 -7.31
CA MET A 1 -14.38 -4.90 -6.32
C MET A 1 -13.04 -4.41 -6.86
N GLN A 2 -12.53 -4.96 -7.97
CA GLN A 2 -11.21 -4.63 -8.53
C GLN A 2 -10.96 -3.13 -8.78
N ILE A 3 -11.87 -2.45 -9.51
CA ILE A 3 -11.72 -1.02 -9.85
C ILE A 3 -11.62 -0.14 -8.60
N THR A 4 -12.37 -0.47 -7.55
CA THR A 4 -12.41 0.31 -6.31
C THR A 4 -11.12 0.15 -5.51
N LEU A 5 -10.57 -1.05 -5.40
CA LEU A 5 -9.31 -1.29 -4.69
C LEU A 5 -8.13 -0.62 -5.40
N VAL A 6 -8.12 -0.59 -6.73
CA VAL A 6 -7.11 0.15 -7.49
C VAL A 6 -7.17 1.65 -7.18
N LYS A 7 -8.37 2.23 -7.10
CA LYS A 7 -8.54 3.63 -6.67
C LYS A 7 -8.06 3.90 -5.24
N LEU A 8 -8.13 2.89 -4.37
CA LEU A 8 -7.63 2.96 -2.99
C LEU A 8 -6.12 2.70 -2.86
N GLY A 9 -5.41 2.49 -3.97
CA GLY A 9 -3.93 2.41 -4.00
C GLY A 9 -3.36 1.00 -4.10
N PHE A 10 -4.18 0.00 -4.42
CA PHE A 10 -3.69 -1.30 -4.88
C PHE A 10 -3.26 -1.22 -6.35
N THR A 11 -2.28 -2.02 -6.73
CA THR A 11 -2.04 -2.30 -8.16
C THR A 11 -2.99 -3.41 -8.62
N GLU A 12 -3.10 -3.62 -9.93
CA GLU A 12 -3.87 -4.76 -10.47
C GLU A 12 -3.37 -6.10 -9.89
N THR A 13 -2.06 -6.26 -9.80
CA THR A 13 -1.42 -7.46 -9.23
C THR A 13 -1.71 -7.61 -7.75
N ASP A 14 -1.58 -6.53 -6.97
CA ASP A 14 -1.93 -6.57 -5.54
C ASP A 14 -3.40 -6.96 -5.35
N THR A 15 -4.27 -6.48 -6.24
CA THR A 15 -5.70 -6.78 -6.19
C THR A 15 -5.97 -8.25 -6.51
N GLN A 16 -5.33 -8.82 -7.53
CA GLN A 16 -5.43 -10.24 -7.86
C GLN A 16 -4.94 -11.12 -6.72
N VAL A 17 -3.75 -10.83 -6.20
CA VAL A 17 -3.11 -11.58 -5.11
C VAL A 17 -3.95 -11.54 -3.84
N TYR A 18 -4.39 -10.36 -3.42
CA TYR A 18 -5.21 -10.21 -2.22
C TYR A 18 -6.58 -10.90 -2.38
N SER A 19 -7.26 -10.70 -3.51
CA SER A 19 -8.58 -11.30 -3.74
C SER A 19 -8.49 -12.82 -3.69
N PHE A 20 -7.49 -13.42 -4.34
CA PHE A 20 -7.25 -14.86 -4.29
C PHE A 20 -7.06 -15.38 -2.87
N LEU A 21 -6.19 -14.74 -2.08
CA LEU A 21 -5.98 -15.16 -0.70
C LEU A 21 -7.21 -14.95 0.20
N ALA A 22 -8.04 -13.96 -0.10
CA ALA A 22 -9.27 -13.67 0.63
C ALA A 22 -10.40 -14.66 0.30
N THR A 23 -10.44 -15.21 -0.92
CA THR A 23 -11.47 -16.18 -1.34
C THR A 23 -11.05 -17.62 -1.12
N GLU A 24 -9.82 -17.97 -1.49
CA GLU A 24 -9.32 -19.35 -1.46
C GLU A 24 -8.64 -19.68 -0.12
N GLY A 25 -8.33 -18.67 0.69
CA GLY A 25 -7.61 -18.85 1.95
C GLY A 25 -6.10 -19.04 1.77
N PRO A 26 -5.41 -19.59 2.79
CA PRO A 26 -3.95 -19.58 2.82
C PRO A 26 -3.29 -20.48 1.77
N HIS A 27 -2.38 -19.92 0.97
CA HIS A 27 -1.69 -20.63 -0.12
C HIS A 27 -0.19 -20.30 -0.14
N ASN A 28 0.62 -21.22 -0.69
CA ASN A 28 2.04 -20.91 -0.90
C ASN A 28 2.27 -20.15 -2.21
N ALA A 29 3.38 -19.42 -2.29
CA ALA A 29 3.68 -18.59 -3.45
C ALA A 29 3.91 -19.38 -4.76
N GLY A 30 4.29 -20.67 -4.67
CA GLY A 30 4.43 -21.53 -5.84
C GLY A 30 3.08 -21.80 -6.50
N GLU A 31 2.12 -22.30 -5.71
CA GLU A 31 0.74 -22.57 -6.14
C GLU A 31 0.09 -21.30 -6.69
N MET A 32 0.23 -20.17 -5.98
CA MET A 32 -0.34 -18.89 -6.42
C MET A 32 0.21 -18.43 -7.77
N ALA A 33 1.50 -18.64 -8.04
CA ALA A 33 2.10 -18.22 -9.31
C ALA A 33 1.50 -18.97 -10.50
N GLU A 34 1.22 -20.26 -10.31
CA GLU A 34 0.60 -21.13 -11.31
C GLU A 34 -0.87 -20.78 -11.51
N VAL A 35 -1.66 -20.70 -10.43
CA VAL A 35 -3.10 -20.42 -10.51
C VAL A 35 -3.39 -19.02 -11.06
N LEU A 36 -2.63 -18.01 -10.63
CA LEU A 36 -2.81 -16.64 -11.09
C LEU A 36 -2.12 -16.36 -12.42
N ASN A 37 -1.39 -17.32 -12.99
CA ASN A 37 -0.55 -17.15 -14.18
C ASN A 37 0.35 -15.91 -14.08
N LEU A 38 0.98 -15.72 -12.91
CA LEU A 38 1.85 -14.59 -12.62
C LEU A 38 3.31 -15.02 -12.62
N HIS A 39 4.17 -14.20 -13.23
CA HIS A 39 5.61 -14.41 -13.10
C HIS A 39 6.04 -14.35 -11.63
N ARG A 40 6.81 -15.34 -11.17
CA ARG A 40 7.19 -15.50 -9.75
C ARG A 40 7.74 -14.22 -9.14
N GLN A 41 8.64 -13.53 -9.84
CA GLN A 41 9.21 -12.26 -9.34
C GLN A 41 8.14 -11.19 -9.10
N LYS A 42 7.10 -11.11 -9.95
CA LYS A 42 6.01 -10.14 -9.84
C LYS A 42 5.12 -10.49 -8.65
N LEU A 43 4.81 -11.77 -8.46
CA LEU A 43 4.08 -12.26 -7.30
C LEU A 43 4.82 -11.97 -5.99
N TYR A 44 6.10 -12.34 -5.87
CA TYR A 44 6.87 -12.10 -4.64
C TYR A 44 7.02 -10.61 -4.32
N ARG A 45 7.17 -9.74 -5.33
CA ARG A 45 7.14 -8.28 -5.12
C ARG A 45 5.80 -7.82 -4.55
N SER A 46 4.68 -8.33 -5.07
CA SER A 46 3.34 -8.02 -4.56
C SER A 46 3.15 -8.54 -3.14
N LEU A 47 3.44 -9.82 -2.88
CA LEU A 47 3.32 -10.43 -1.55
C LEU A 47 4.14 -9.68 -0.50
N LYS A 48 5.40 -9.36 -0.80
CA LYS A 48 6.25 -8.57 0.11
C LYS A 48 5.67 -7.17 0.36
N LYS A 49 5.17 -6.50 -0.68
CA LYS A 49 4.56 -5.17 -0.55
C LYS A 49 3.29 -5.23 0.31
N LEU A 50 2.41 -6.19 0.05
CA LEU A 50 1.19 -6.38 0.81
C LEU A 50 1.49 -6.77 2.26
N GLN A 51 2.50 -7.60 2.49
CA GLN A 51 2.93 -8.01 3.83
C GLN A 51 3.49 -6.83 4.62
N ASN A 52 4.36 -6.02 4.01
CA ASN A 52 4.90 -4.81 4.65
C ASN A 52 3.81 -3.80 5.02
N LYS A 53 2.68 -3.81 4.29
CA LYS A 53 1.50 -3.00 4.60
C LYS A 53 0.59 -3.64 5.65
N GLY A 54 0.83 -4.88 6.07
CA GLY A 54 -0.08 -5.61 6.98
C GLY A 54 -1.38 -6.06 6.31
N ILE A 55 -1.40 -6.19 4.98
CA ILE A 55 -2.59 -6.61 4.20
C ILE A 55 -2.63 -8.13 4.03
N VAL A 56 -1.46 -8.78 4.04
CA VAL A 56 -1.32 -10.24 4.05
C VAL A 56 -0.32 -10.65 5.12
N ASN A 57 -0.49 -11.86 5.66
CA ASN A 57 0.45 -12.47 6.60
C ASN A 57 1.21 -13.61 5.92
N ALA A 58 2.44 -13.86 6.36
CA ALA A 58 3.21 -15.04 5.99
C ALA A 58 3.35 -15.96 7.22
N SER A 59 3.16 -17.25 7.04
CA SER A 59 3.39 -18.24 8.10
C SER A 59 4.88 -18.48 8.33
N PHE A 60 5.21 -19.08 9.46
CA PHE A 60 6.57 -19.52 9.80
C PHE A 60 6.85 -20.97 9.35
N ASP A 61 5.98 -21.55 8.51
CA ASP A 61 6.09 -22.93 8.03
C ASP A 61 6.98 -23.05 6.78
N TYR A 62 7.33 -24.29 6.43
CA TYR A 62 7.95 -24.63 5.16
C TYR A 62 7.08 -25.63 4.37
N PRO A 63 6.56 -25.29 3.18
CA PRO A 63 6.71 -23.99 2.50
C PRO A 63 5.89 -22.89 3.19
N VAL A 64 6.38 -21.64 3.08
CA VAL A 64 5.69 -20.45 3.59
C VAL A 64 4.32 -20.32 2.94
N LYS A 65 3.27 -20.18 3.77
CA LYS A 65 1.91 -19.87 3.30
C LYS A 65 1.59 -18.41 3.56
N PHE A 66 0.93 -17.79 2.59
CA PHE A 66 0.41 -16.44 2.70
C PHE A 66 -1.08 -16.49 2.98
N SER A 67 -1.59 -15.56 3.78
CA SER A 67 -3.02 -15.44 4.10
C SER A 67 -3.46 -13.98 4.05
N ALA A 68 -4.69 -13.73 3.62
CA ALA A 68 -5.25 -12.37 3.59
C ALA A 68 -5.67 -11.93 5.00
N VAL A 69 -5.42 -10.66 5.31
CA VAL A 69 -6.13 -9.99 6.41
C VAL A 69 -7.58 -9.76 5.98
N VAL A 70 -8.51 -9.92 6.94
CA VAL A 70 -9.95 -9.72 6.73
C VAL A 70 -10.26 -8.34 6.13
N PHE A 71 -11.26 -8.31 5.26
CA PHE A 71 -11.47 -7.20 4.33
C PHE A 71 -11.80 -5.87 5.00
N ASP A 72 -12.60 -5.89 6.07
CA ASP A 72 -12.91 -4.74 6.90
C ASP A 72 -11.64 -4.07 7.45
N ARG A 73 -10.73 -4.84 8.04
CA ARG A 73 -9.45 -4.31 8.56
C ARG A 73 -8.56 -3.77 7.46
N VAL A 74 -8.58 -4.37 6.27
CA VAL A 74 -7.82 -3.86 5.12
C VAL A 74 -8.37 -2.50 4.68
N LEU A 75 -9.69 -2.29 4.71
CA LEU A 75 -10.29 -1.00 4.41
C LEU A 75 -9.92 0.05 5.48
N ASP A 76 -9.98 -0.29 6.76
CA ASP A 76 -9.58 0.60 7.86
C ASP A 76 -8.11 1.04 7.74
N LEU A 77 -7.23 0.09 7.41
CA LEU A 77 -5.82 0.36 7.14
C LEU A 77 -5.65 1.33 5.96
N LEU A 78 -6.38 1.12 4.85
CA LEU A 78 -6.31 1.99 3.68
C LEU A 78 -6.76 3.42 4.00
N ILE A 79 -7.84 3.55 4.77
CA ILE A 79 -8.34 4.85 5.24
C ILE A 79 -7.28 5.55 6.10
N THR A 80 -6.69 4.82 7.06
CA THR A 80 -5.65 5.34 7.95
C THR A 80 -4.46 5.88 7.16
N VAL A 81 -3.94 5.09 6.21
CA VAL A 81 -2.83 5.51 5.34
C VAL A 81 -3.18 6.76 4.53
N LYS A 82 -4.41 6.91 4.05
CA LYS A 82 -4.84 8.10 3.32
C LYS A 82 -4.92 9.33 4.23
N MET A 83 -5.41 9.18 5.45
CA MET A 83 -5.44 10.26 6.43
C MET A 83 -4.04 10.74 6.80
N GLU A 84 -3.09 9.82 7.02
CA GLU A 84 -1.69 10.14 7.28
C GLU A 84 -1.04 10.88 6.10
N GLN A 85 -1.29 10.42 4.86
CA GLN A 85 -0.81 11.10 3.65
C GLN A 85 -1.37 12.52 3.52
N GLN A 86 -2.66 12.70 3.83
CA GLN A 86 -3.29 14.01 3.82
C GLN A 86 -2.69 14.93 4.88
N GLN A 87 -2.46 14.42 6.09
CA GLN A 87 -1.88 15.18 7.19
C GLN A 87 -0.45 15.65 6.84
N ALA A 88 0.39 14.73 6.36
CA ALA A 88 1.75 15.05 5.92
C ALA A 88 1.75 16.12 4.80
N LEU A 89 0.81 16.04 3.86
CA LEU A 89 0.68 17.05 2.80
C LEU A 89 0.31 18.44 3.35
N GLN A 90 -0.58 18.50 4.35
CA GLN A 90 -0.93 19.77 4.99
C GLN A 90 0.28 20.37 5.73
N GLU A 91 1.06 19.54 6.41
CA GLU A 91 2.28 19.97 7.11
C GLU A 91 3.32 20.52 6.13
N SER A 92 3.62 19.79 5.06
CA SER A 92 4.54 20.26 4.01
C SER A 92 4.07 21.56 3.37
N LYS A 93 2.76 21.75 3.17
CA LYS A 93 2.22 23.03 2.68
C LYS A 93 2.53 24.18 3.63
N GLN A 94 2.33 24.00 4.94
CA GLN A 94 2.59 25.06 5.92
C GLN A 94 4.08 25.40 5.99
N GLU A 95 4.95 24.41 5.96
CA GLU A 95 6.41 24.57 5.93
C GLU A 95 6.88 25.33 4.68
N LEU A 96 6.38 24.96 3.50
CA LEU A 96 6.72 25.64 2.26
C LEU A 96 6.25 27.11 2.28
N LEU A 97 5.05 27.38 2.79
CA LEU A 97 4.52 28.74 2.89
C LEU A 97 5.30 29.60 3.90
N SER A 98 5.73 29.04 5.04
CA SER A 98 6.53 29.77 6.03
C SER A 98 7.92 30.10 5.48
N THR A 99 8.54 29.14 4.79
CA THR A 99 9.82 29.30 4.11
C THR A 99 9.73 30.37 3.02
N TRP A 100 8.71 30.28 2.15
CA TRP A 100 8.49 31.23 1.07
C TRP A 100 8.32 32.67 1.58
N ARG A 101 7.48 32.87 2.61
CA ARG A 101 7.26 34.20 3.22
C ARG A 101 8.54 34.80 3.80
N SER A 102 9.41 33.97 4.34
CA SER A 102 10.69 34.41 4.93
C SER A 102 11.67 34.87 3.86
N ILE A 103 11.70 34.19 2.72
CA ILE A 103 12.50 34.59 1.55
C ILE A 103 11.99 35.93 1.02
N THR A 104 10.70 36.05 0.74
CA THR A 104 10.13 37.27 0.12
C THR A 104 10.15 38.51 1.02
N LYS A 105 10.18 38.36 2.35
CA LYS A 105 10.31 39.50 3.28
C LYS A 105 11.73 40.08 3.33
N LYS A 106 12.75 39.29 3.02
CA LYS A 106 14.17 39.69 3.13
C LYS A 106 14.60 40.63 2.00
N ASP A 107 13.89 40.61 0.88
CA ASP A 107 14.15 41.47 -0.29
C ASP A 107 13.55 42.89 -0.14
N GLY A 108 12.78 43.16 0.92
CA GLY A 108 12.18 44.47 1.19
C GLY A 108 13.08 45.48 1.91
N TRP A 109 14.33 45.13 2.25
CA TRP A 109 15.26 46.01 2.98
C TRP A 109 16.48 46.39 2.13
N LYS A 110 16.22 47.01 0.99
CA LYS A 110 17.18 47.88 0.31
C LYS A 110 16.42 49.06 -0.29
N SER A 111 16.15 50.05 0.55
CA SER A 111 15.94 51.43 0.09
C SER A 111 16.45 52.40 1.13
#